data_AF-A0A1X7U7U4-F1
#
_entry.id   AF-A0A1X7U7U4-F1
#
_cell.length_a   1.000
_cell.length_b   1.000
_cell.length_c   1.000
_cell.angle_alpha   90.00
_cell.angle_beta   90.00
_cell.angle_gamma   90.00
#
_symmetry.space_group_name_H-M   'P 1'
#
loop_
_entity.id
_entity.type
_entity.pdbx_description
1 polymer ?
#
loop_
_entity_poly.entity_id
_entity_poly.type
_entity_poly.pdbx_seq_one_letter_code
_entity_poly.pdbx_strand_id
1 'polypeptide(L)'
;MDKSKVYDDVRSLVQFLEKYKWIWNVKTTELFLTDHIATNMPSEWIMIMKDWKFEDLHNIIDNKLCYPNSLQEFITGCLNNSTSTGLVREWTYTDIIKMKQDIARGMKLKKQHEVSCLASVVEEICKECNCTSLLDIGSGLGYLGDILMKQCGMKVVGVERVTERVQSAFVRRDVPSVTIDINESQKCVDEINEICTSLGSNVCITGLHCCGDLSPTILHMFYKLIDTVSLLILIPCCYHKRASFNPISETINDILRNEGIQFLSIYGFRLASENSFENWLSQSPSDHQQHCNHVCYRSIAEIIINKYVFLSSASSPLCNRLRKARYDNFDNFSEDFIRMIKELIPGYHVIHCVPYFLS
;
A
#
# COMPACT_ATOMS: atom_id res chain seq x y z
N MET A 1 -22.66 11.77 16.28
CA MET A 1 -22.14 12.24 14.98
C MET A 1 -23.33 12.67 14.14
N ASP A 2 -23.32 13.89 13.60
CA ASP A 2 -24.40 14.36 12.72
C ASP A 2 -24.25 13.69 11.35
N LYS A 3 -25.23 12.85 10.98
CA LYS A 3 -25.21 12.10 9.72
C LYS A 3 -25.22 13.02 8.50
N SER A 4 -25.87 14.18 8.59
CA SER A 4 -25.93 15.14 7.47
C SER A 4 -24.55 15.72 7.21
N LYS A 5 -23.88 16.16 8.28
CA LYS A 5 -22.52 16.70 8.18
C LYS A 5 -21.54 15.71 7.56
N VAL A 6 -21.59 14.44 7.99
CA VAL A 6 -20.71 13.38 7.47
C VAL A 6 -20.98 13.12 5.98
N TYR A 7 -22.24 13.15 5.58
CA TYR A 7 -22.62 13.04 4.17
C TYR A 7 -22.02 14.17 3.35
N ASP A 8 -22.17 15.41 3.80
CA ASP A 8 -21.66 16.61 3.11
C ASP A 8 -20.12 16.62 3.05
N ASP A 9 -19.44 16.23 4.13
CA ASP A 9 -17.97 16.13 4.18
C ASP A 9 -17.47 15.09 3.16
N VAL A 10 -18.08 13.88 3.12
CA VAL A 10 -17.72 12.83 2.16
C VAL A 10 -18.05 13.26 0.73
N ARG A 11 -19.18 13.91 0.50
CA ARG A 11 -19.56 14.44 -0.81
C ARG A 11 -18.53 15.46 -1.31
N SER A 12 -18.12 16.39 -0.46
CA SER A 12 -17.10 17.40 -0.78
C SER A 12 -15.75 16.74 -1.14
N LEU A 13 -15.31 15.74 -0.37
CA LEU A 13 -14.11 14.97 -0.66
C LEU A 13 -14.19 14.28 -2.03
N VAL A 14 -15.31 13.62 -2.32
CA VAL A 14 -15.50 12.90 -3.58
C VAL A 14 -15.48 13.87 -4.79
N GLN A 15 -16.12 15.03 -4.66
CA GLN A 15 -16.08 16.09 -5.67
C GLN A 15 -14.67 16.66 -5.87
N PHE A 16 -13.92 16.87 -4.78
CA PHE A 16 -12.52 17.31 -4.84
C PHE A 16 -11.65 16.30 -5.59
N LEU A 17 -11.79 15.01 -5.29
CA LEU A 17 -11.05 13.95 -5.97
C LEU A 17 -11.38 13.88 -7.46
N GLU A 18 -12.65 14.02 -7.87
CA GLU A 18 -13.00 14.07 -9.30
C GLU A 18 -12.42 15.31 -9.99
N LYS A 19 -12.49 16.50 -9.35
CA LYS A 19 -11.92 17.74 -9.89
C LYS A 19 -10.43 17.61 -10.20
N TYR A 20 -9.66 16.98 -9.32
CA TYR A 20 -8.20 16.82 -9.45
C TYR A 20 -7.76 15.44 -9.94
N LYS A 21 -8.68 14.69 -10.56
CA LYS A 21 -8.44 13.33 -11.09
C LYS A 21 -7.25 13.20 -12.00
N TRP A 22 -6.95 14.25 -12.76
CA TRP A 22 -5.81 14.28 -13.67
C TRP A 22 -4.45 14.17 -12.96
N ILE A 23 -4.38 14.44 -11.65
CA ILE A 23 -3.17 14.31 -10.83
C ILE A 23 -2.94 12.85 -10.41
N TRP A 24 -3.99 12.19 -9.90
CA TRP A 24 -3.86 10.90 -9.23
C TRP A 24 -4.26 9.70 -10.09
N ASN A 25 -5.00 9.91 -11.18
CA ASN A 25 -5.53 8.84 -12.03
C ASN A 25 -4.63 8.50 -13.22
N VAL A 26 -3.31 8.58 -13.04
CA VAL A 26 -2.32 8.34 -14.09
C VAL A 26 -1.30 7.32 -13.61
N LYS A 27 -0.84 6.46 -14.52
CA LYS A 27 0.33 5.63 -14.26
C LYS A 27 1.56 6.54 -14.25
N THR A 28 2.18 6.74 -13.09
CA THR A 28 3.32 7.66 -12.92
C THR A 28 4.47 7.39 -13.89
N THR A 29 4.70 6.13 -14.29
CA THR A 29 5.75 5.78 -15.27
C THR A 29 5.36 6.05 -16.72
N GLU A 30 4.15 6.55 -17.00
CA GLU A 30 3.70 6.97 -18.33
C GLU A 30 3.71 8.51 -18.45
N LEU A 31 4.47 9.18 -17.56
CA LEU A 31 4.63 10.63 -17.51
C LEU A 31 4.99 11.25 -18.87
N PHE A 32 5.85 10.57 -19.63
CA PHE A 32 6.31 11.02 -20.96
C PHE A 32 5.61 10.32 -22.14
N LEU A 33 4.70 9.39 -21.85
CA LEU A 33 3.91 8.68 -22.86
C LEU A 33 2.56 9.31 -23.08
N THR A 34 2.01 9.91 -22.03
CA THR A 34 0.74 10.61 -22.07
C THR A 34 1.01 12.08 -21.80
N ASP A 35 0.52 12.97 -22.67
CA ASP A 35 0.48 14.40 -22.36
C ASP A 35 -0.60 14.72 -21.31
N HIS A 36 -1.10 13.73 -20.57
CA HIS A 36 -2.26 13.87 -19.69
C HIS A 36 -2.01 14.91 -18.60
N ILE A 37 -0.90 14.82 -17.88
CA ILE A 37 -0.55 15.80 -16.83
C ILE A 37 -0.26 17.15 -17.48
N ALA A 38 0.55 17.19 -18.54
CA ALA A 38 0.91 18.44 -19.22
C ALA A 38 -0.30 19.18 -19.82
N THR A 39 -1.30 18.46 -20.32
CA THR A 39 -2.51 19.01 -20.94
C THR A 39 -3.52 19.50 -19.91
N ASN A 40 -3.61 18.82 -18.75
CA ASN A 40 -4.60 19.15 -17.72
C ASN A 40 -4.07 20.07 -16.61
N MET A 41 -2.75 20.17 -16.46
CA MET A 41 -2.15 21.07 -15.49
C MET A 41 -2.39 22.54 -15.90
N PRO A 42 -2.93 23.39 -15.01
CA PRO A 42 -3.10 24.80 -15.29
C PRO A 42 -1.78 25.46 -15.70
N SER A 43 -1.80 26.29 -16.74
CA SER A 43 -0.58 26.96 -17.26
C SER A 43 0.09 27.83 -16.20
N GLU A 44 -0.69 28.46 -15.33
CA GLU A 44 -0.20 29.24 -14.20
C GLU A 44 0.55 28.40 -13.15
N TRP A 45 0.27 27.10 -13.02
CA TRP A 45 1.05 26.19 -12.17
C TRP A 45 2.40 25.90 -12.81
N ILE A 46 2.42 25.57 -14.11
CA ILE A 46 3.65 25.29 -14.86
C ILE A 46 4.61 26.47 -14.81
N MET A 47 4.09 27.69 -14.98
CA MET A 47 4.88 28.92 -15.00
C MET A 47 5.69 29.14 -13.72
N ILE A 48 5.15 28.75 -12.57
CA ILE A 48 5.83 28.88 -11.27
C ILE A 48 6.65 27.64 -10.95
N MET A 49 6.13 26.44 -11.20
CA MET A 49 6.75 25.18 -10.78
C MET A 49 7.99 24.81 -11.59
N LYS A 50 8.14 25.32 -12.82
CA LYS A 50 9.32 25.06 -13.66
C LYS A 50 10.64 25.49 -13.02
N ASP A 51 10.59 26.50 -12.14
CA ASP A 51 11.76 27.09 -11.49
C ASP A 51 11.89 26.64 -10.02
N TRP A 52 10.95 25.81 -9.54
CA TRP A 52 10.94 25.33 -8.17
C TRP A 52 12.07 24.36 -7.89
N LYS A 53 12.64 24.50 -6.70
CA LYS A 53 13.59 23.56 -6.12
C LYS A 53 12.90 22.69 -5.08
N PHE A 54 13.66 21.74 -4.56
CA PHE A 54 13.21 20.85 -3.50
C PHE A 54 12.65 21.62 -2.28
N GLU A 55 13.29 22.73 -1.91
CA GLU A 55 12.87 23.56 -0.79
C GLU A 55 11.52 24.25 -1.05
N ASP A 56 11.25 24.65 -2.29
CA ASP A 56 9.97 25.26 -2.67
C ASP A 56 8.83 24.23 -2.56
N LEU A 57 9.10 22.98 -2.97
CA LEU A 57 8.14 21.89 -2.79
C LEU A 57 7.83 21.64 -1.31
N HIS A 58 8.80 21.76 -0.39
CA HIS A 58 8.55 21.62 1.05
C HIS A 58 7.75 22.79 1.61
N ASN A 59 8.04 24.01 1.13
CA ASN A 59 7.40 25.23 1.60
C ASN A 59 6.01 25.48 0.98
N ILE A 60 5.58 24.65 0.03
CA ILE A 60 4.28 24.77 -0.63
C ILE A 60 3.10 24.68 0.36
N ILE A 61 3.31 24.01 1.50
CA ILE A 61 2.27 23.76 2.50
C ILE A 61 2.23 24.85 3.56
N ASP A 62 3.38 25.49 3.81
CA ASP A 62 3.52 26.53 4.81
C ASP A 62 2.86 27.87 4.39
N ASN A 63 2.22 27.94 3.21
CA ASN A 63 1.71 29.18 2.59
C ASN A 63 2.75 30.32 2.55
N LYS A 64 4.05 29.98 2.60
CA LYS A 64 5.16 30.95 2.56
C LYS A 64 5.52 31.37 1.13
N LEU A 65 5.03 30.62 0.14
CA LEU A 65 5.24 30.90 -1.27
C LEU A 65 4.06 31.67 -1.85
N CYS A 66 4.36 32.57 -2.79
CA CYS A 66 3.33 33.23 -3.59
C CYS A 66 3.00 32.35 -4.79
N TYR A 67 1.82 31.73 -4.79
CA TYR A 67 1.31 30.92 -5.92
C TYR A 67 -0.14 31.29 -6.27
N PRO A 68 -0.61 30.96 -7.49
CA PRO A 68 -1.96 31.28 -7.93
C PRO A 68 -3.07 30.74 -7.03
N ASN A 69 -4.22 31.43 -7.00
CA ASN A 69 -5.38 31.05 -6.19
C ASN A 69 -5.86 29.62 -6.46
N SER A 70 -5.77 29.14 -7.71
CA SER A 70 -6.19 27.77 -8.06
C SER A 70 -5.28 26.70 -7.44
N LEU A 71 -3.98 26.98 -7.30
CA LEU A 71 -3.03 26.09 -6.62
C LEU A 71 -3.26 26.13 -5.11
N GLN A 72 -3.52 27.32 -4.56
CA GLN A 72 -3.90 27.47 -3.16
C GLN A 72 -5.18 26.69 -2.84
N GLU A 73 -6.18 26.73 -3.71
CA GLU A 73 -7.42 25.95 -3.58
C GLU A 73 -7.13 24.45 -3.54
N PHE A 74 -6.26 23.96 -4.43
CA PHE A 74 -5.85 22.55 -4.45
C PHE A 74 -5.15 22.14 -3.14
N ILE A 75 -4.14 22.90 -2.71
CA ILE A 75 -3.37 22.59 -1.49
C ILE A 75 -4.28 22.63 -0.25
N THR A 76 -5.11 23.67 -0.14
CA THR A 76 -6.06 23.81 0.96
C THR A 76 -7.07 22.66 0.97
N GLY A 77 -7.54 22.25 -0.21
CA GLY A 77 -8.39 21.07 -0.36
C GLY A 77 -7.69 19.78 0.09
N CYS A 78 -6.43 19.56 -0.27
CA CYS A 78 -5.65 18.43 0.25
C CYS A 78 -5.56 18.46 1.78
N LEU A 79 -5.21 19.60 2.37
CA LEU A 79 -5.05 19.75 3.82
C LEU A 79 -6.36 19.51 4.58
N ASN A 80 -7.45 20.14 4.13
CA ASN A 80 -8.77 19.98 4.76
C ASN A 80 -9.30 18.54 4.69
N ASN A 81 -8.92 17.80 3.65
CA ASN A 81 -9.30 16.40 3.48
C ASN A 81 -8.30 15.40 4.09
N SER A 82 -7.11 15.88 4.50
CA SER A 82 -6.06 15.05 5.09
C SER A 82 -6.19 14.84 6.60
N THR A 83 -6.96 15.69 7.29
CA THR A 83 -7.16 15.56 8.73
C THR A 83 -7.91 14.27 9.04
N SER A 84 -7.16 13.26 9.47
CA SER A 84 -7.65 12.06 10.14
C SER A 84 -8.55 12.48 11.29
N THR A 85 -9.87 12.41 11.11
CA THR A 85 -10.87 12.68 12.16
C THR A 85 -10.98 11.54 13.19
N GLY A 86 -10.06 10.57 13.15
CA GLY A 86 -9.97 9.48 14.10
C GLY A 86 -9.13 9.83 15.32
N LEU A 87 -9.40 9.15 16.44
CA LEU A 87 -8.49 9.06 17.58
C LEU A 87 -7.19 8.41 17.11
N VAL A 88 -6.24 9.20 16.62
CA VAL A 88 -4.87 8.74 16.35
C VAL A 88 -4.18 8.64 17.70
N ARG A 89 -4.16 7.44 18.30
CA ARG A 89 -3.19 7.14 19.35
C ARG A 89 -1.83 7.08 18.64
N GLU A 90 -0.97 8.06 18.90
CA GLU A 90 0.43 7.95 18.50
C GLU A 90 1.05 6.77 19.26
N TRP A 91 1.45 5.74 18.53
CA TRP A 91 2.17 4.61 19.10
C TRP A 91 3.64 4.97 19.21
N THR A 92 4.05 5.43 20.39
CA THR A 92 5.47 5.51 20.73
C THR A 92 5.95 4.13 21.15
N TYR A 93 6.76 3.48 20.31
CA TYR A 93 7.34 2.17 20.61
C TYR A 93 8.32 2.30 21.79
N THR A 94 7.85 2.11 23.02
CA THR A 94 8.75 2.14 24.17
C THR A 94 9.59 0.88 24.26
N ASP A 95 9.06 -0.28 23.84
CA ASP A 95 9.75 -1.58 23.90
C ASP A 95 9.40 -2.51 22.73
N ILE A 96 10.14 -2.42 21.62
CA ILE A 96 10.02 -3.41 20.53
C ILE A 96 10.47 -4.78 21.05
N ILE A 97 9.64 -5.81 20.86
CA ILE A 97 9.98 -7.20 21.21
C ILE A 97 11.29 -7.57 20.52
N LYS A 98 12.31 -7.89 21.33
CA LYS A 98 13.59 -8.39 20.81
C LYS A 98 13.40 -9.84 20.36
N MET A 99 13.40 -10.05 19.05
CA MET A 99 13.27 -11.37 18.44
C MET A 99 14.46 -12.27 18.82
N LYS A 100 14.16 -13.47 19.32
CA LYS A 100 15.19 -14.49 19.60
C LYS A 100 15.72 -15.10 18.30
N GLN A 101 16.97 -15.59 18.33
CA GLN A 101 17.67 -16.09 17.12
C GLN A 101 17.01 -17.32 16.49
N ASP A 102 16.41 -18.19 17.29
CA ASP A 102 15.69 -19.37 16.85
C ASP A 102 14.44 -19.00 16.02
N ILE A 103 13.73 -17.94 16.43
CA ILE A 103 12.57 -17.37 15.70
C ILE A 103 13.03 -16.59 14.46
N ALA A 104 14.18 -15.91 14.53
CA ALA A 104 14.74 -15.12 13.42
C ALA A 104 15.09 -15.96 12.17
N ARG A 105 15.17 -17.29 12.31
CA ARG A 105 15.58 -18.20 11.24
C ARG A 105 14.71 -18.08 9.99
N GLY A 106 15.36 -17.80 8.86
CA GLY A 106 14.73 -17.67 7.55
C GLY A 106 14.16 -16.28 7.24
N MET A 107 14.33 -15.29 8.13
CA MET A 107 13.94 -13.90 7.89
C MET A 107 15.13 -13.01 7.57
N LYS A 108 14.96 -12.11 6.61
CA LYS A 108 15.87 -10.97 6.39
C LYS A 108 15.70 -9.94 7.51
N LEU A 109 16.72 -9.13 7.77
CA LEU A 109 16.71 -8.10 8.82
C LEU A 109 15.48 -7.19 8.77
N LYS A 110 15.11 -6.69 7.58
CA LYS A 110 13.89 -5.90 7.41
C LYS A 110 12.63 -6.64 7.88
N LYS A 111 12.51 -7.93 7.53
CA LYS A 111 11.35 -8.74 7.91
C LYS A 111 11.32 -9.01 9.42
N GLN A 112 12.48 -9.24 10.04
CA GLN A 112 12.59 -9.40 11.49
C GLN A 112 12.13 -8.13 12.21
N HIS A 113 12.58 -6.96 11.74
CA HIS A 113 12.15 -5.67 12.30
C HIS A 113 10.64 -5.47 12.15
N GLU A 114 10.08 -5.64 10.95
CA GLU A 114 8.63 -5.53 10.71
C GLU A 114 7.83 -6.46 11.63
N VAL A 115 8.19 -7.74 11.70
CA VAL A 115 7.47 -8.73 12.53
C VAL A 115 7.59 -8.40 14.02
N SER A 116 8.75 -7.91 14.48
CA SER A 116 8.95 -7.51 15.87
C SER A 116 8.07 -6.31 16.24
N CYS A 117 8.05 -5.28 15.40
CA CYS A 117 7.20 -4.10 15.61
C CYS A 117 5.72 -4.50 15.65
N LEU A 118 5.26 -5.29 14.68
CA LEU A 118 3.87 -5.71 14.60
C LEU A 118 3.47 -6.59 15.79
N ALA A 119 4.33 -7.53 16.20
CA ALA A 119 4.10 -8.36 17.38
C ALA A 119 3.98 -7.52 18.66
N SER A 120 4.78 -6.45 18.78
CA SER A 120 4.73 -5.55 19.94
C SER A 120 3.38 -4.84 20.03
N VAL A 121 2.88 -4.32 18.90
CA VAL A 121 1.56 -3.67 18.84
C VAL A 121 0.44 -4.67 19.14
N VAL A 122 0.49 -5.86 18.53
CA VAL A 122 -0.54 -6.90 18.78
C VAL A 122 -0.53 -7.32 20.24
N GLU A 123 0.64 -7.57 20.83
CA GLU A 123 0.77 -7.97 22.23
C GLU A 123 0.24 -6.88 23.18
N GLU A 124 0.60 -5.62 22.97
CA GLU A 124 0.15 -4.51 23.82
C GLU A 124 -1.38 -4.36 23.79
N ILE A 125 -1.99 -4.31 22.60
CA ILE A 125 -3.45 -4.17 22.47
C ILE A 125 -4.16 -5.40 23.04
N CYS A 126 -3.66 -6.61 22.76
CA CYS A 126 -4.25 -7.83 23.29
C CYS A 126 -4.18 -7.88 24.82
N LYS A 127 -3.09 -7.41 25.44
CA LYS A 127 -2.98 -7.26 26.91
C LYS A 127 -4.01 -6.26 27.45
N GLU A 128 -4.13 -5.08 26.83
CA GLU A 128 -5.12 -4.07 27.23
C GLU A 128 -6.56 -4.61 27.15
N CYS A 129 -6.87 -5.46 26.17
CA CYS A 129 -8.19 -6.05 25.95
C CYS A 129 -8.40 -7.42 26.62
N ASN A 130 -7.45 -7.93 27.42
CA ASN A 130 -7.50 -9.27 28.02
C ASN A 130 -7.75 -10.40 27.00
N CYS A 131 -7.10 -10.31 25.86
CA CYS A 131 -7.17 -11.26 24.76
C CYS A 131 -5.90 -12.12 24.69
N THR A 132 -6.04 -13.44 24.81
CA THR A 132 -4.91 -14.39 24.75
C THR A 132 -4.99 -15.33 23.56
N SER A 133 -6.08 -15.30 22.81
CA SER A 133 -6.34 -16.17 21.66
C SER A 133 -6.40 -15.35 20.38
N LEU A 134 -5.69 -15.80 19.35
CA LEU A 134 -5.46 -15.05 18.13
C LEU A 134 -5.73 -15.90 16.89
N LEU A 135 -6.48 -15.35 15.95
CA LEU A 135 -6.61 -15.84 14.59
C LEU A 135 -5.84 -14.92 13.64
N ASP A 136 -4.73 -15.40 13.07
CA ASP A 136 -3.86 -14.64 12.16
C ASP A 136 -4.26 -14.89 10.69
N ILE A 137 -5.07 -14.01 10.12
CA ILE A 137 -5.55 -14.11 8.75
C ILE A 137 -4.52 -13.56 7.77
N GLY A 138 -4.12 -14.38 6.79
CA GLY A 138 -3.01 -14.07 5.90
C GLY A 138 -1.64 -14.37 6.53
N SER A 139 -1.59 -15.33 7.46
CA SER A 139 -0.43 -15.70 8.28
C SER A 139 0.85 -16.06 7.50
N GLY A 140 0.74 -16.40 6.22
CA GLY A 140 1.90 -16.65 5.38
C GLY A 140 2.73 -17.84 5.87
N LEU A 141 4.00 -17.60 6.17
CA LEU A 141 4.92 -18.61 6.69
C LEU A 141 4.88 -18.72 8.23
N GLY A 142 3.92 -18.06 8.89
CA GLY A 142 3.70 -18.14 10.34
C GLY A 142 4.66 -17.31 11.19
N TYR A 143 5.34 -16.30 10.63
CA TYR A 143 6.35 -15.52 11.37
C TYR A 143 5.79 -14.75 12.57
N LEU A 144 4.61 -14.14 12.40
CA LEU A 144 3.94 -13.43 13.49
C LEU A 144 3.44 -14.41 14.55
N GLY A 145 2.74 -15.48 14.13
CA GLY A 145 2.26 -16.50 15.06
C GLY A 145 3.38 -17.12 15.88
N ASP A 146 4.56 -17.36 15.29
CA ASP A 146 5.73 -17.93 15.97
C ASP A 146 6.21 -17.06 17.13
N ILE A 147 6.39 -15.75 16.90
CA ILE A 147 6.82 -14.82 17.96
C ILE A 147 5.74 -14.63 19.03
N LEU A 148 4.46 -14.53 18.64
CA LEU A 148 3.35 -14.35 19.59
C LEU A 148 3.14 -15.59 20.46
N MET A 149 3.28 -16.80 19.90
CA MET A 149 3.23 -18.05 20.67
C MET A 149 4.42 -18.20 21.61
N LYS A 150 5.65 -18.10 21.08
CA LYS A 150 6.87 -18.47 21.83
C LYS A 150 7.39 -17.38 22.77
N GLN A 151 7.10 -16.10 22.49
CA GLN A 151 7.58 -14.99 23.32
C GLN A 151 6.46 -14.28 24.08
N CYS A 152 5.21 -14.34 23.61
CA CYS A 152 4.08 -13.62 24.23
C CYS A 152 3.07 -14.56 24.91
N GLY A 153 3.22 -15.89 24.75
CA GLY A 153 2.34 -16.88 25.39
C GLY A 153 0.91 -16.91 24.85
N MET A 154 0.68 -16.40 23.64
CA MET A 154 -0.64 -16.39 23.02
C MET A 154 -0.97 -17.73 22.35
N LYS A 155 -2.25 -18.10 22.34
CA LYS A 155 -2.76 -19.22 21.54
C LYS A 155 -3.05 -18.70 20.13
N VAL A 156 -2.31 -19.16 19.13
CA VAL A 156 -2.44 -18.67 17.75
C VAL A 156 -2.88 -19.77 16.80
N VAL A 157 -3.82 -19.45 15.92
CA VAL A 157 -4.12 -20.23 14.70
C VAL A 157 -3.93 -19.33 13.49
N GLY A 158 -3.11 -19.75 12.54
CA GLY A 158 -2.92 -19.06 11.26
C GLY A 158 -3.96 -19.50 10.22
N VAL A 159 -4.43 -18.56 9.42
CA VAL A 159 -5.22 -18.83 8.21
C VAL A 159 -4.43 -18.35 7.00
N GLU A 160 -4.24 -19.21 6.02
CA GLU A 160 -3.55 -18.87 4.76
C GLU A 160 -4.15 -19.69 3.63
N ARG A 161 -4.30 -19.09 2.45
CA ARG A 161 -4.96 -19.75 1.30
C ARG A 161 -4.03 -20.72 0.56
N VAL A 162 -2.71 -20.61 0.77
CA VAL A 162 -1.69 -21.43 0.11
C VAL A 162 -1.25 -22.58 1.01
N THR A 163 -1.64 -23.81 0.66
CA THR A 163 -1.38 -25.03 1.43
C THR A 163 0.10 -25.24 1.75
N GLU A 164 1.02 -24.96 0.81
CA GLU A 164 2.46 -25.16 1.01
C GLU A 164 3.03 -24.21 2.09
N ARG A 165 2.42 -23.03 2.25
CA ARG A 165 2.79 -22.07 3.28
C ARG A 165 2.29 -22.49 4.65
N VAL A 166 1.05 -23.01 4.72
CA VAL A 166 0.47 -23.61 5.93
C VAL A 166 1.34 -24.76 6.42
N GLN A 167 1.72 -25.69 5.53
CA GLN A 167 2.64 -26.77 5.85
C GLN A 167 4.01 -26.26 6.32
N SER A 168 4.54 -25.23 5.65
CA SER A 168 5.82 -24.63 6.04
C SER A 168 5.77 -23.93 7.39
N ALA A 169 4.64 -23.28 7.74
CA ALA A 169 4.43 -22.66 9.03
C ALA A 169 4.43 -23.71 10.16
N PHE A 170 3.69 -24.80 9.96
CA PHE A 170 3.66 -25.91 10.90
C PHE A 170 5.04 -26.58 11.06
N VAL A 171 5.64 -27.06 9.97
CA VAL A 171 6.89 -27.83 10.03
C VAL A 171 8.07 -27.01 10.55
N ARG A 172 8.16 -25.73 10.18
CA ARG A 172 9.35 -24.91 10.49
C ARG A 172 9.23 -24.14 11.78
N ARG A 173 8.00 -23.88 12.26
CA ARG A 173 7.75 -22.96 13.39
C ARG A 173 6.83 -23.52 14.45
N ASP A 174 6.15 -24.63 14.17
CA ASP A 174 5.16 -25.23 15.05
C ASP A 174 3.97 -24.30 15.32
N VAL A 175 3.58 -23.52 14.30
CA VAL A 175 2.41 -22.65 14.34
C VAL A 175 1.22 -23.42 13.76
N PRO A 176 0.15 -23.70 14.53
CA PRO A 176 -1.07 -24.29 14.01
C PRO A 176 -1.65 -23.39 12.91
N SER A 177 -1.96 -23.96 11.75
CA SER A 177 -2.49 -23.18 10.63
C SER A 177 -3.43 -24.01 9.77
N VAL A 178 -4.41 -23.36 9.16
CA VAL A 178 -5.42 -23.97 8.30
C VAL A 178 -5.42 -23.35 6.91
N THR A 179 -5.79 -24.14 5.90
CA THR A 179 -5.89 -23.67 4.52
C THR A 179 -7.30 -23.20 4.23
N ILE A 180 -7.52 -21.88 4.20
CA ILE A 180 -8.83 -21.28 3.87
C ILE A 180 -8.59 -20.08 2.96
N ASP A 181 -9.33 -20.01 1.86
CA ASP A 181 -9.39 -18.81 1.02
C ASP A 181 -10.52 -17.90 1.53
N ILE A 182 -10.15 -16.90 2.33
CA ILE A 182 -11.07 -16.00 3.02
C ILE A 182 -11.94 -15.24 2.01
N ASN A 183 -13.26 -15.34 2.19
CA ASN A 183 -14.27 -14.68 1.38
C ASN A 183 -15.55 -14.41 2.22
N GLU A 184 -16.52 -13.73 1.64
CA GLU A 184 -17.76 -13.30 2.33
C GLU A 184 -18.88 -14.36 2.33
N SER A 185 -18.61 -15.59 1.88
CA SER A 185 -19.64 -16.64 1.90
C SER A 185 -19.96 -17.07 3.34
N GLN A 186 -21.23 -17.40 3.59
CA GLN A 186 -21.66 -17.89 4.90
C GLN A 186 -20.86 -19.11 5.34
N LYS A 187 -20.54 -20.03 4.41
CA LYS A 187 -19.67 -21.18 4.69
C LYS A 187 -18.31 -20.77 5.27
N CYS A 188 -17.66 -19.76 4.68
CA CYS A 188 -16.38 -19.27 5.18
C CYS A 188 -16.53 -18.61 6.56
N VAL A 189 -17.62 -17.88 6.79
CA VAL A 189 -17.92 -17.27 8.10
C VAL A 189 -18.12 -18.34 9.16
N ASP A 190 -18.89 -19.39 8.85
CA ASP A 190 -19.16 -20.51 9.77
C ASP A 190 -17.86 -21.24 10.14
N GLU A 191 -17.02 -21.56 9.15
CA GLU A 191 -15.73 -22.22 9.36
C GLU A 191 -14.79 -21.39 10.24
N ILE A 192 -14.73 -20.07 10.04
CA ILE A 192 -13.94 -19.16 10.87
C ILE A 192 -14.53 -19.04 12.28
N ASN A 193 -15.86 -19.04 12.40
CA ASN A 193 -16.54 -19.01 13.70
C ASN A 193 -16.23 -20.27 14.53
N GLU A 194 -16.22 -21.44 13.90
CA GLU A 194 -15.84 -22.71 14.53
C GLU A 194 -14.39 -22.65 15.05
N ILE A 195 -13.46 -22.11 14.25
CA ILE A 195 -12.07 -21.93 14.68
C ILE A 195 -11.99 -20.97 15.87
N CYS A 196 -12.67 -19.82 15.81
CA CYS A 196 -12.71 -18.85 16.91
C CYS A 196 -13.30 -19.49 18.19
N THR A 197 -14.37 -20.26 18.07
CA THR A 197 -15.00 -20.97 19.19
C THR A 197 -14.02 -21.99 19.80
N SER A 198 -13.24 -22.69 18.98
CA SER A 198 -12.20 -23.63 19.44
C SER A 198 -11.00 -22.94 20.10
N LEU A 199 -10.75 -21.68 19.73
CA LEU A 199 -9.72 -20.84 20.33
C LEU A 199 -10.11 -20.42 21.76
N GLY A 200 -11.39 -20.21 22.04
CA GLY A 200 -11.95 -19.95 23.38
C GLY A 200 -12.70 -18.61 23.43
N SER A 201 -12.79 -18.00 24.61
CA SER A 201 -13.29 -16.63 24.76
C SER A 201 -12.20 -15.58 24.48
N ASN A 202 -12.61 -14.34 24.22
CA ASN A 202 -11.74 -13.20 23.97
C ASN A 202 -10.77 -13.45 22.81
N VAL A 203 -11.31 -13.79 21.64
CA VAL A 203 -10.52 -14.00 20.43
C VAL A 203 -10.25 -12.67 19.75
N CYS A 204 -9.00 -12.47 19.34
CA CYS A 204 -8.60 -11.40 18.44
C CYS A 204 -8.40 -11.95 17.03
N ILE A 205 -9.04 -11.34 16.04
CA ILE A 205 -8.63 -11.50 14.65
C ILE A 205 -7.53 -10.49 14.36
N THR A 206 -6.41 -10.96 13.81
CA THR A 206 -5.38 -10.08 13.26
C THR A 206 -5.19 -10.32 11.77
N GLY A 207 -4.81 -9.27 11.06
CA GLY A 207 -4.50 -9.35 9.65
C GLY A 207 -3.35 -8.41 9.30
N LEU A 208 -2.14 -8.95 9.20
CA LEU A 208 -0.94 -8.15 8.95
C LEU A 208 -0.54 -8.22 7.48
N HIS A 209 -0.46 -7.07 6.84
CA HIS A 209 -0.31 -6.97 5.39
C HIS A 209 -1.50 -7.58 4.61
N CYS A 210 -2.72 -7.34 5.09
CA CYS A 210 -3.94 -7.70 4.35
C CYS A 210 -4.11 -6.78 3.14
N CYS A 211 -3.43 -7.09 2.04
CA CYS A 211 -3.44 -6.24 0.84
C CYS A 211 -4.70 -6.50 0.00
N GLY A 212 -5.19 -5.47 -0.70
CA GLY A 212 -6.33 -5.56 -1.61
C GLY A 212 -7.63 -5.88 -0.88
N ASP A 213 -8.41 -6.83 -1.42
CA ASP A 213 -9.76 -7.12 -0.94
C ASP A 213 -9.80 -7.92 0.37
N LEU A 214 -8.66 -8.42 0.84
CA LEU A 214 -8.60 -9.17 2.10
C LEU A 214 -8.97 -8.29 3.31
N SER A 215 -8.53 -7.03 3.33
CA SER A 215 -8.87 -6.09 4.41
C SER A 215 -10.38 -5.85 4.57
N PRO A 216 -11.12 -5.44 3.51
CA PRO A 216 -12.57 -5.27 3.61
C PRO A 216 -13.32 -6.57 3.92
N THR A 217 -12.88 -7.71 3.38
CA THR A 217 -13.48 -9.01 3.73
C THR A 217 -13.30 -9.35 5.20
N ILE A 218 -12.13 -9.10 5.79
CA ILE A 218 -11.91 -9.31 7.24
C ILE A 218 -12.80 -8.38 8.07
N LEU A 219 -12.97 -7.12 7.67
CA LEU A 219 -13.88 -6.20 8.36
C LEU A 219 -15.34 -6.69 8.33
N HIS A 220 -15.81 -7.18 7.17
CA HIS A 220 -17.13 -7.76 7.05
C HIS A 220 -17.28 -9.02 7.93
N MET A 221 -16.25 -9.87 7.91
CA MET A 221 -16.21 -11.08 8.72
C MET A 221 -16.23 -10.77 10.22
N PHE A 222 -15.45 -9.80 10.69
CA PHE A 222 -15.49 -9.35 12.08
C PHE A 222 -16.88 -8.89 12.51
N TYR A 223 -17.56 -8.10 11.67
CA TYR A 223 -18.93 -7.67 11.94
C TYR A 223 -19.91 -8.86 12.08
N LYS A 224 -19.75 -9.89 11.23
CA LYS A 224 -20.57 -11.12 11.30
C LYS A 224 -20.24 -12.01 12.50
N LEU A 225 -19.07 -11.85 13.09
CA LEU A 225 -18.55 -12.65 14.19
C LEU A 225 -18.50 -11.88 15.52
N ILE A 226 -19.24 -10.78 15.64
CA ILE A 226 -19.16 -9.87 16.80
C ILE A 226 -19.52 -10.55 18.13
N ASP A 227 -20.29 -11.63 18.10
CA ASP A 227 -20.65 -12.42 19.29
C ASP A 227 -19.51 -13.37 19.75
N THR A 228 -18.56 -13.67 18.87
CA THR A 228 -17.45 -14.63 19.13
C THR A 228 -16.09 -13.94 19.23
N VAL A 229 -15.88 -12.87 18.45
CA VAL A 229 -14.59 -12.16 18.31
C VAL A 229 -14.67 -10.84 19.06
N SER A 230 -13.75 -10.63 19.99
CA SER A 230 -13.75 -9.46 20.87
C SER A 230 -12.86 -8.31 20.38
N LEU A 231 -11.91 -8.61 19.48
CA LEU A 231 -10.92 -7.64 19.03
C LEU A 231 -10.55 -7.87 17.57
N LEU A 232 -10.34 -6.77 16.84
CA LEU A 232 -9.79 -6.77 15.49
C LEU A 232 -8.55 -5.87 15.45
N ILE A 233 -7.42 -6.44 15.06
CA ILE A 233 -6.18 -5.69 14.76
C ILE A 233 -5.86 -5.87 13.28
N LEU A 234 -6.15 -4.85 12.48
CA LEU A 234 -5.96 -4.91 11.02
C LEU A 234 -4.90 -3.91 10.57
N ILE A 235 -3.86 -4.41 9.89
CA ILE A 235 -2.77 -3.58 9.36
C ILE A 235 -2.73 -3.74 7.83
N PRO A 236 -3.49 -2.90 7.10
CA PRO A 236 -3.48 -2.90 5.64
C PRO A 236 -2.14 -2.36 5.09
N CYS A 237 -1.75 -2.82 3.90
CA CYS A 237 -0.44 -2.54 3.29
C CYS A 237 -0.52 -1.82 1.94
N CYS A 238 -1.40 -2.28 1.05
CA CYS A 238 -1.55 -1.75 -0.31
C CYS A 238 -2.80 -2.31 -0.97
N TYR A 239 -3.14 -1.77 -2.14
CA TYR A 239 -4.26 -2.23 -2.96
C TYR A 239 -3.82 -3.10 -4.16
N HIS A 240 -2.61 -3.65 -4.15
CA HIS A 240 -2.03 -4.34 -5.33
C HIS A 240 -2.78 -5.62 -5.77
N LYS A 241 -3.54 -6.25 -4.87
CA LYS A 241 -4.31 -7.49 -5.12
C LYS A 241 -5.81 -7.25 -5.11
N ARG A 242 -6.23 -6.11 -5.64
CA ARG A 242 -7.61 -5.69 -5.68
C ARG A 242 -8.28 -6.09 -6.98
N ALA A 243 -9.46 -6.69 -6.91
CA ALA A 243 -10.29 -6.98 -8.08
C ALA A 243 -11.15 -5.76 -8.49
N SER A 244 -11.79 -5.07 -7.54
CA SER A 244 -12.68 -3.93 -7.81
C SER A 244 -12.79 -2.97 -6.64
N PHE A 245 -13.11 -1.68 -6.89
CA PHE A 245 -13.47 -0.75 -5.81
C PHE A 245 -14.93 -0.71 -5.48
N ASN A 246 -15.28 -1.31 -4.35
CA ASN A 246 -16.56 -1.15 -3.68
C ASN A 246 -16.31 -0.75 -2.22
N PRO A 247 -16.52 0.52 -1.82
CA PRO A 247 -16.53 0.89 -0.42
C PRO A 247 -17.56 0.04 0.34
N ILE A 248 -17.24 -0.37 1.57
CA ILE A 248 -18.19 -1.10 2.43
C ILE A 248 -19.38 -0.19 2.82
N SER A 249 -19.15 1.12 2.91
CA SER A 249 -20.18 2.08 3.32
C SER A 249 -21.23 2.30 2.23
N GLU A 250 -22.49 1.99 2.53
CA GLU A 250 -23.64 2.31 1.68
C GLU A 250 -23.73 3.82 1.40
N THR A 251 -23.45 4.66 2.40
CA THR A 251 -23.46 6.12 2.25
C THR A 251 -22.46 6.60 1.20
N ILE A 252 -21.23 6.06 1.20
CA ILE A 252 -20.23 6.40 0.17
C ILE A 252 -20.72 5.93 -1.19
N ASN A 253 -21.27 4.71 -1.28
CA ASN A 253 -21.81 4.18 -2.55
C ASN A 253 -22.96 5.05 -3.09
N ASP A 254 -23.86 5.54 -2.23
CA ASP A 254 -24.94 6.44 -2.62
C ASP A 254 -24.42 7.78 -3.14
N ILE A 255 -23.43 8.38 -2.46
CA ILE A 255 -22.79 9.62 -2.89
C ILE A 255 -22.14 9.42 -4.26
N LEU A 256 -21.35 8.36 -4.43
CA LEU A 256 -20.69 8.06 -5.71
C LEU A 256 -21.71 7.89 -6.84
N ARG A 257 -22.82 7.18 -6.59
CA ARG A 257 -23.92 7.03 -7.56
C ARG A 257 -24.58 8.36 -7.91
N ASN A 258 -24.92 9.16 -6.90
CA ASN A 258 -25.64 10.43 -7.07
C ASN A 258 -24.81 11.49 -7.79
N GLU A 259 -23.50 11.53 -7.52
CA GLU A 259 -22.58 12.45 -8.19
C GLU A 259 -22.17 11.95 -9.59
N GLY A 260 -22.60 10.74 -10.00
CA GLY A 260 -22.19 10.14 -11.28
C GLY A 260 -20.71 9.75 -11.33
N ILE A 261 -20.13 9.52 -10.15
CA ILE A 261 -18.71 9.34 -9.95
C ILE A 261 -18.38 7.84 -9.87
N GLN A 262 -17.57 7.35 -10.81
CA GLN A 262 -17.23 5.92 -10.91
C GLN A 262 -15.79 5.59 -10.45
N PHE A 263 -15.07 6.51 -9.79
CA PHE A 263 -13.63 6.32 -9.58
C PHE A 263 -13.27 5.54 -8.31
N LEU A 264 -12.31 4.62 -8.47
CA LEU A 264 -10.94 4.73 -7.97
C LEU A 264 -10.11 3.73 -8.78
N SER A 265 -9.24 4.23 -9.66
CA SER A 265 -8.38 3.34 -10.44
C SER A 265 -7.31 2.72 -9.56
N ILE A 266 -6.67 1.67 -10.08
CA ILE A 266 -5.48 1.10 -9.44
C ILE A 266 -4.36 2.14 -9.26
N TYR A 267 -4.32 3.22 -10.04
CA TYR A 267 -3.33 4.29 -9.90
C TYR A 267 -3.60 5.16 -8.69
N GLY A 268 -4.84 5.62 -8.51
CA GLY A 268 -5.24 6.39 -7.33
C GLY A 268 -4.98 5.61 -6.04
N PHE A 269 -5.30 4.32 -6.02
CA PHE A 269 -4.98 3.47 -4.87
C PHE A 269 -3.49 3.27 -4.62
N ARG A 270 -2.70 3.14 -5.69
CA ARG A 270 -1.25 3.00 -5.55
C ARG A 270 -0.68 4.27 -4.92
N LEU A 271 -1.07 5.44 -5.42
CA LEU A 271 -0.67 6.73 -4.86
C LEU A 271 -1.08 6.85 -3.38
N ALA A 272 -2.33 6.49 -3.05
CA ALA A 272 -2.81 6.49 -1.66
C ALA A 272 -2.05 5.52 -0.74
N SER A 273 -1.32 4.55 -1.28
CA SER A 273 -0.52 3.57 -0.53
C SER A 273 0.99 3.77 -0.69
N GLU A 274 1.42 4.86 -1.34
CA GLU A 274 2.83 5.06 -1.71
C GLU A 274 3.67 5.52 -0.52
N ASN A 275 3.25 6.61 0.14
CA ASN A 275 3.93 7.13 1.31
C ASN A 275 2.97 7.98 2.17
N SER A 276 3.28 8.16 3.45
CA SER A 276 2.54 9.10 4.29
C SER A 276 2.99 10.53 4.04
N PHE A 277 2.12 11.47 4.41
CA PHE A 277 2.38 12.89 4.32
C PHE A 277 3.56 13.32 5.23
N GLU A 278 3.62 12.77 6.44
CA GLU A 278 4.67 13.04 7.43
C GLU A 278 6.02 12.53 6.93
N ASN A 279 6.05 11.36 6.29
CA ASN A 279 7.27 10.83 5.69
C ASN A 279 7.76 11.75 4.58
N TRP A 280 6.87 12.28 3.73
CA TRP A 280 7.25 13.24 2.70
C TRP A 280 7.90 14.50 3.29
N LEU A 281 7.35 15.07 4.37
CA LEU A 281 7.94 16.21 5.07
C LEU A 281 9.33 15.92 5.66
N SER A 282 9.62 14.65 5.96
CA SER A 282 10.92 14.22 6.53
C SER A 282 11.97 13.86 5.47
N GLN A 283 11.63 13.91 4.18
CA GLN A 283 12.56 13.53 3.11
C GLN A 283 13.74 14.50 3.02
N SER A 284 14.92 13.96 2.70
CA SER A 284 16.08 14.77 2.34
C SER A 284 16.07 15.11 0.84
N PRO A 285 16.87 16.12 0.41
CA PRO A 285 17.08 16.37 -1.01
C PRO A 285 17.60 15.13 -1.76
N SER A 286 18.39 14.28 -1.09
CA SER A 286 18.90 13.03 -1.67
C SER A 286 17.79 12.01 -1.89
N ASP A 287 16.86 11.87 -0.95
CA ASP A 287 15.72 10.94 -1.08
C ASP A 287 14.82 11.37 -2.23
N HIS A 288 14.58 12.68 -2.36
CA HIS A 288 13.81 13.24 -3.46
C HIS A 288 14.49 13.02 -4.80
N GLN A 289 15.79 13.31 -4.91
CA GLN A 289 16.56 13.06 -6.12
C GLN A 289 16.52 11.59 -6.52
N GLN A 290 16.64 10.67 -5.55
CA GLN A 290 16.51 9.25 -5.80
C GLN A 290 15.12 8.93 -6.35
N HIS A 291 14.04 9.42 -5.73
CA HIS A 291 12.69 9.22 -6.23
C HIS A 291 12.50 9.76 -7.66
N CYS A 292 12.99 10.97 -7.95
CA CYS A 292 12.98 11.56 -9.29
C CYS A 292 13.70 10.66 -10.31
N ASN A 293 14.88 10.15 -9.98
CA ASN A 293 15.60 9.21 -10.85
C ASN A 293 14.77 7.94 -11.10
N HIS A 294 14.16 7.38 -10.06
CA HIS A 294 13.29 6.20 -10.19
C HIS A 294 12.12 6.43 -11.15
N VAL A 295 11.40 7.54 -11.02
CA VAL A 295 10.25 7.86 -11.88
C VAL A 295 10.70 8.18 -13.31
N CYS A 296 11.69 9.07 -13.46
CA CYS A 296 12.18 9.53 -14.76
C CYS A 296 12.75 8.36 -15.59
N TYR A 297 13.66 7.57 -15.01
CA TYR A 297 14.33 6.50 -15.73
C TYR A 297 13.36 5.36 -16.09
N ARG A 298 12.41 5.03 -15.20
CA ARG A 298 11.35 4.07 -15.52
C ARG A 298 10.43 4.58 -16.61
N SER A 299 10.14 5.89 -16.66
CA SER A 299 9.30 6.47 -17.70
C SER A 299 9.96 6.41 -19.07
N ILE A 300 11.27 6.69 -19.13
CA ILE A 300 12.07 6.50 -20.35
C ILE A 300 12.08 5.03 -20.78
N ALA A 301 12.30 4.09 -19.85
CA ALA A 301 12.26 2.68 -20.15
C ALA A 301 10.89 2.23 -20.68
N GLU A 302 9.80 2.75 -20.12
CA GLU A 302 8.44 2.47 -20.58
C GLU A 302 8.22 2.97 -22.02
N ILE A 303 8.74 4.14 -22.39
CA ILE A 303 8.72 4.63 -23.78
C ILE A 303 9.43 3.65 -24.70
N ILE A 304 10.64 3.22 -24.32
CA ILE A 304 11.45 2.33 -25.16
C ILE A 304 10.76 0.97 -25.33
N ILE A 305 10.20 0.42 -24.25
CA ILE A 305 9.47 -0.85 -24.28
C ILE A 305 8.27 -0.76 -25.22
N ASN A 306 7.47 0.31 -25.09
CA ASN A 306 6.28 0.50 -25.91
C ASN A 306 6.61 0.75 -27.39
N LYS A 307 7.63 1.56 -27.70
CA LYS A 307 7.97 1.92 -29.09
C LYS A 307 8.76 0.86 -29.83
N TYR A 308 9.66 0.15 -29.14
CA TYR A 308 10.67 -0.68 -29.82
C TYR A 308 10.58 -2.15 -29.46
N VAL A 309 10.23 -2.50 -28.22
CA VAL A 309 10.32 -3.89 -27.76
C VAL A 309 9.02 -4.67 -28.04
N PHE A 310 7.90 -3.99 -28.31
CA PHE A 310 6.59 -4.57 -28.62
C PHE A 310 6.17 -5.69 -27.64
N LEU A 311 6.56 -5.58 -26.37
CA LEU A 311 6.14 -6.52 -25.35
C LEU A 311 4.67 -6.28 -25.04
N SER A 312 3.80 -7.22 -25.44
CA SER A 312 2.39 -7.16 -25.09
C SER A 312 2.20 -7.36 -23.58
N SER A 313 1.48 -6.42 -22.98
CA SER A 313 0.87 -6.44 -21.64
C SER A 313 1.71 -6.05 -20.40
N ALA A 314 1.01 -5.37 -19.50
CA ALA A 314 1.44 -4.58 -18.33
C ALA A 314 2.12 -5.35 -17.17
N SER A 315 2.63 -6.56 -17.44
CA SER A 315 3.26 -7.44 -16.46
C SER A 315 4.41 -8.24 -17.07
N SER A 316 5.22 -7.59 -17.90
CA SER A 316 6.41 -8.22 -18.45
C SER A 316 7.41 -8.58 -17.34
N PRO A 317 8.15 -9.70 -17.44
CA PRO A 317 9.26 -10.03 -16.55
C PRO A 317 10.27 -8.88 -16.39
N LEU A 318 10.40 -8.03 -17.42
CA LEU A 318 11.25 -6.85 -17.43
C LEU A 318 10.83 -5.83 -16.37
N CYS A 319 9.54 -5.52 -16.23
CA CYS A 319 9.04 -4.55 -15.25
C CYS A 319 9.36 -4.95 -13.80
N ASN A 320 9.37 -6.25 -13.51
CA ASN A 320 9.76 -6.79 -12.22
C ASN A 320 11.28 -6.78 -12.01
N ARG A 321 12.06 -7.05 -13.06
CA ARG A 321 13.54 -6.97 -13.02
C ARG A 321 14.03 -5.54 -12.83
N LEU A 322 13.37 -4.56 -13.47
CA LEU A 322 13.67 -3.14 -13.34
C LEU A 322 13.62 -2.62 -11.90
N ARG A 323 12.90 -3.30 -10.99
CA ARG A 323 12.92 -2.95 -9.55
C ARG A 323 14.31 -3.15 -8.91
N LYS A 324 15.18 -3.93 -9.55
CA LYS A 324 16.53 -4.25 -9.06
C LYS A 324 17.63 -3.51 -9.84
N ALA A 325 17.27 -2.62 -10.77
CA ALA A 325 18.24 -1.80 -11.48
C ALA A 325 18.87 -0.77 -10.53
N ARG A 326 20.04 -0.26 -10.91
CA ARG A 326 20.69 0.87 -10.28
C ARG A 326 20.06 2.19 -10.76
N TYR A 327 19.68 3.05 -9.84
CA TYR A 327 19.00 4.34 -10.10
C TYR A 327 19.79 5.55 -9.60
N ASP A 328 21.03 5.34 -9.16
CA ASP A 328 21.91 6.40 -8.68
C ASP A 328 22.30 7.38 -9.80
N ASN A 329 22.42 6.90 -11.04
CA ASN A 329 22.57 7.72 -12.23
C ASN A 329 22.03 7.01 -13.48
N PHE A 330 21.85 7.76 -14.56
CA PHE A 330 21.26 7.26 -15.80
C PHE A 330 22.12 6.21 -16.51
N ASP A 331 23.45 6.36 -16.48
CA ASP A 331 24.36 5.42 -17.15
C ASP A 331 24.23 4.02 -16.53
N ASN A 332 24.30 3.94 -15.20
CA ASN A 332 24.12 2.69 -14.45
C ASN A 332 22.75 2.05 -14.70
N PHE A 333 21.69 2.86 -14.74
CA PHE A 333 20.35 2.39 -15.08
C PHE A 333 20.29 1.84 -16.50
N SER A 334 20.87 2.56 -17.46
CA SER A 334 20.84 2.20 -18.88
C SER A 334 21.57 0.89 -19.16
N GLU A 335 22.71 0.65 -18.51
CA GLU A 335 23.45 -0.61 -18.57
C GLU A 335 22.61 -1.78 -18.07
N ASP A 336 21.99 -1.61 -16.90
CA ASP A 336 21.15 -2.64 -16.29
C ASP A 336 19.92 -2.93 -17.16
N PHE A 337 19.27 -1.89 -17.67
CA PHE A 337 18.10 -2.01 -18.54
C PHE A 337 18.43 -2.75 -19.85
N ILE A 338 19.51 -2.36 -20.53
CA ILE A 338 19.96 -3.01 -21.78
C ILE A 338 20.30 -4.47 -21.51
N ARG A 339 21.01 -4.78 -20.42
CA ARG A 339 21.32 -6.15 -20.02
C ARG A 339 20.04 -6.96 -19.83
N MET A 340 19.06 -6.42 -19.10
CA MET A 340 17.78 -7.11 -18.84
C MET A 340 16.97 -7.36 -20.12
N ILE A 341 16.99 -6.43 -21.09
CA ILE A 341 16.34 -6.64 -22.40
C ILE A 341 17.01 -7.79 -23.16
N LYS A 342 18.35 -7.77 -23.25
CA LYS A 342 19.12 -8.81 -23.95
C LYS A 342 18.89 -10.21 -23.38
N GLU A 343 18.76 -10.32 -22.06
CA GLU A 343 18.45 -11.59 -21.39
C GLU A 343 17.04 -12.11 -21.67
N LEU A 344 16.08 -11.22 -21.90
CA LEU A 344 14.67 -11.60 -22.10
C LEU A 344 14.33 -11.93 -23.55
N ILE A 345 15.08 -11.39 -24.50
CA ILE A 345 14.84 -11.60 -25.93
C ILE A 345 16.16 -12.05 -26.58
N PRO A 346 16.45 -13.36 -26.58
CA PRO A 346 17.64 -13.90 -27.23
C PRO A 346 17.63 -13.54 -28.72
N GLY A 347 18.65 -12.79 -29.18
CA GLY A 347 18.77 -12.31 -30.56
C GLY A 347 18.39 -10.84 -30.80
N TYR A 348 17.95 -10.11 -29.77
CA TYR A 348 17.69 -8.68 -29.87
C TYR A 348 19.00 -7.89 -29.76
N HIS A 349 19.56 -7.48 -30.90
CA HIS A 349 20.62 -6.49 -30.94
C HIS A 349 19.99 -5.12 -30.69
N VAL A 350 20.22 -4.54 -29.50
CA VAL A 350 19.88 -3.13 -29.24
C VAL A 350 20.73 -2.32 -30.21
N ILE A 351 20.15 -1.96 -31.36
CA ILE A 351 20.74 -1.01 -32.30
C ILE A 351 20.96 0.27 -31.48
N HIS A 352 22.16 0.83 -31.60
CA HIS A 352 22.68 2.02 -30.92
C HIS A 352 21.78 3.28 -31.09
N CYS A 353 20.58 3.28 -30.52
CA CYS A 353 19.62 4.40 -30.63
C CYS A 353 19.37 5.10 -29.28
N VAL A 354 20.10 4.77 -28.23
CA VAL A 354 20.02 5.50 -26.94
C VAL A 354 20.67 6.89 -26.99
N PRO A 355 21.74 7.18 -27.77
CA PRO A 355 22.36 8.52 -27.73
C PRO A 355 21.55 9.65 -28.37
N TYR A 356 20.55 9.35 -29.21
CA TYR A 356 19.86 10.35 -30.05
C TYR A 356 18.59 10.94 -29.43
N PHE A 357 18.16 10.48 -28.25
CA PHE A 357 16.96 11.01 -27.59
C PHE A 357 17.21 12.23 -26.67
N LEU A 358 18.47 12.70 -26.56
CA LEU A 358 18.87 13.81 -25.69
C LEU A 358 19.54 14.98 -26.42
N SER A 359 19.43 15.05 -27.76
CA SER A 359 19.89 16.20 -28.56
C SER A 359 18.73 17.10 -28.97
#